data_AF-A0A9X1Y7T1-F1
#
_entry.id   AF-A0A9X1Y7T1-F1
#
_cell.length_a   1.000
_cell.length_b   1.000
_cell.length_c   1.000
_cell.angle_alpha   90.00
_cell.angle_beta   90.00
_cell.angle_gamma   90.00
#
_symmetry.space_group_name_H-M   'P 1'
#
loop_
_entity.id
_entity.type
_entity.pdbx_description
1 polymer ?
#
loop_
_entity_poly.entity_id
_entity_poly.type
_entity_poly.pdbx_seq_one_letter_code
_entity_poly.pdbx_strand_id
1 'polypeptide(L)'
;MTQADLTREVPVRRGAVPAARHADDDPTLPLPERMPDASRMADAFVTPAAAGGRARDVLGPARQRVVPTRRQMLRRRVLVRGFKWLLPVFAVLLLAAVALWPEIDSAEDRGRVAFRRVLQVRPDGMRVVSPRYQGIDEQNRPFTVTAAVAVQPPGDDNIMDLERPRADILMGSGAWVLIEARHGRYDKARQHLDLWGEVTIFQDDGTQMVTERAEAELAEGSARGDAPVAAQGPFGTLTAEGFVLTDRGAKVVFTGRAHAVLEGGS
;
A
#
# COMPACT_ATOMS: atom_id res chain seq x y z
N MET A 1 2.33 67.92 14.46
CA MET A 1 1.19 67.64 15.35
C MET A 1 0.11 66.99 14.49
N THR A 2 -0.36 65.77 14.75
CA THR A 2 -0.06 64.85 15.86
C THR A 2 -0.22 63.39 15.41
N GLN A 3 0.56 62.51 16.03
CA GLN A 3 0.64 61.06 15.81
C GLN A 3 -0.22 60.30 16.84
N ALA A 4 -0.94 59.27 16.39
CA ALA A 4 -1.48 58.14 17.15
C ALA A 4 -2.04 57.16 16.09
N ASP A 5 -1.50 55.98 15.81
CA ASP A 5 -1.03 54.90 16.69
C ASP A 5 -2.08 54.48 17.73
N LEU A 6 -2.68 53.30 17.49
CA LEU A 6 -3.34 52.48 18.51
C LEU A 6 -3.54 51.06 17.96
N THR A 7 -2.43 50.33 17.94
CA THR A 7 -2.39 48.87 17.79
C THR A 7 -3.35 48.21 18.79
N ARG A 8 -4.32 47.42 18.31
CA ARG A 8 -5.20 46.60 19.16
C ARG A 8 -4.67 45.18 19.25
N GLU A 9 -3.92 44.89 20.30
CA GLU A 9 -3.57 43.50 20.66
C GLU A 9 -4.79 42.74 21.19
N VAL A 10 -4.88 41.45 20.83
CA VAL A 10 -5.91 40.52 21.32
C VAL A 10 -5.29 39.62 22.40
N PRO A 11 -5.83 39.59 23.64
CA PRO A 11 -5.21 38.85 24.73
C PRO A 11 -5.41 37.33 24.61
N VAL A 12 -4.30 36.60 24.47
CA VAL A 12 -4.27 35.13 24.51
C VAL A 12 -4.53 34.64 25.94
N ARG A 13 -5.68 33.98 26.17
CA ARG A 13 -5.95 33.28 27.43
C ARG A 13 -5.02 32.07 27.60
N ARG A 14 -4.05 32.17 28.51
CA ARG A 14 -3.32 31.00 29.03
C ARG A 14 -4.23 30.20 29.95
N GLY A 15 -4.56 28.96 29.56
CA GLY A 15 -5.15 27.97 30.47
C GLY A 15 -4.09 27.48 31.46
N ALA A 16 -4.37 27.59 32.76
CA ALA A 16 -3.53 27.00 33.79
C ALA A 16 -3.87 25.51 33.97
N VAL A 17 -2.84 24.67 34.14
CA VAL A 17 -2.98 23.28 34.57
C VAL A 17 -2.15 23.11 35.85
N PRO A 18 -2.72 22.59 36.95
CA PRO A 18 -2.04 22.49 38.23
C PRO A 18 -1.08 21.28 38.32
N ALA A 19 -0.12 21.37 39.24
CA ALA A 19 0.86 20.33 39.53
C ALA A 19 0.60 19.62 40.87
N ALA A 20 1.41 18.58 41.15
CA ALA A 20 1.43 17.68 42.32
C ALA A 20 0.44 16.49 42.26
N ARG A 21 0.72 15.31 42.84
CA ARG A 21 1.72 14.96 43.89
C ARG A 21 2.07 13.45 43.92
N HIS A 22 3.23 13.12 44.52
CA HIS A 22 3.75 11.83 45.06
C HIS A 22 3.03 10.48 44.84
N ALA A 23 3.84 9.44 44.59
CA ALA A 23 3.96 8.25 45.45
C ALA A 23 5.37 7.61 45.30
N ASP A 24 5.90 7.05 46.40
CA ASP A 24 7.21 6.36 46.49
C ASP A 24 7.06 4.81 46.37
N ASP A 25 8.11 4.07 46.76
CA ASP A 25 8.26 2.61 46.94
C ASP A 25 8.60 1.77 45.69
N ASP A 26 9.51 0.78 45.70
CA ASP A 26 10.74 0.47 46.48
C ASP A 26 11.49 -0.66 45.70
N PRO A 27 12.83 -0.78 45.67
CA PRO A 27 13.51 -1.81 44.87
C PRO A 27 13.98 -3.01 45.71
N THR A 28 13.72 -4.24 45.25
CA THR A 28 14.38 -5.43 45.84
C THR A 28 14.66 -6.54 44.82
N LEU A 29 15.94 -6.84 44.61
CA LEU A 29 16.44 -8.07 43.95
C LEU A 29 16.49 -9.22 44.97
N PRO A 30 16.51 -10.49 44.53
CA PRO A 30 17.81 -11.19 44.57
C PRO A 30 18.08 -12.21 43.44
N LEU A 31 19.38 -12.47 43.25
CA LEU A 31 20.01 -13.64 42.58
C LEU A 31 20.78 -14.45 43.68
N PRO A 32 21.66 -15.42 43.38
CA PRO A 32 21.42 -16.73 42.75
C PRO A 32 22.07 -17.92 43.53
N GLU A 33 21.58 -19.16 43.39
CA GLU A 33 22.27 -20.42 43.79
C GLU A 33 21.67 -21.60 42.98
N ARG A 34 22.30 -22.77 42.72
CA ARG A 34 23.60 -23.35 43.10
C ARG A 34 24.02 -24.45 42.09
N MET A 35 25.31 -24.73 41.96
CA MET A 35 25.89 -25.96 41.41
C MET A 35 27.04 -26.37 42.35
N PRO A 36 27.11 -27.62 42.85
CA PRO A 36 28.02 -28.66 42.32
C PRO A 36 27.34 -30.07 42.35
N ASP A 37 27.96 -31.24 42.16
CA ASP A 37 29.37 -31.64 42.33
C ASP A 37 29.75 -32.91 41.54
N ALA A 38 31.05 -33.14 41.39
CA ALA A 38 31.65 -34.29 40.73
C ALA A 38 32.02 -35.39 41.73
N SER A 39 31.53 -36.62 41.53
CA SER A 39 32.09 -37.79 42.20
C SER A 39 31.72 -39.11 41.51
N ARG A 40 32.73 -39.76 40.90
CA ARG A 40 32.93 -41.22 40.74
C ARG A 40 34.09 -41.50 39.78
N MET A 41 35.29 -41.21 40.25
CA MET A 41 36.45 -42.01 39.87
C MET A 41 36.50 -43.28 40.72
N ALA A 42 37.35 -44.19 40.26
CA ALA A 42 38.08 -45.21 41.01
C ALA A 42 37.54 -46.66 41.01
N ASP A 43 38.56 -47.53 41.02
CA ASP A 43 38.60 -48.93 41.45
C ASP A 43 37.96 -50.03 40.58
N ALA A 44 38.57 -51.22 40.43
CA ALA A 44 39.97 -51.60 40.65
C ALA A 44 40.29 -52.95 39.98
N PHE A 45 41.56 -53.12 39.59
CA PHE A 45 42.39 -54.33 39.58
C PHE A 45 41.76 -55.73 39.82
N VAL A 46 42.25 -56.75 39.09
CA VAL A 46 43.13 -57.82 39.64
C VAL A 46 43.62 -58.79 38.53
N THR A 47 44.89 -59.18 38.62
CA THR A 47 45.57 -60.30 37.92
C THR A 47 46.84 -60.55 38.75
N PRO A 48 47.09 -61.76 39.31
CA PRO A 48 47.76 -62.86 38.60
C PRO A 48 47.16 -64.26 39.01
N ALA A 49 47.75 -65.45 38.83
CA ALA A 49 49.12 -65.85 38.46
C ALA A 49 49.22 -67.17 37.66
N ALA A 50 50.47 -67.56 37.36
CA ALA A 50 50.91 -68.70 36.54
C ALA A 50 51.28 -69.96 37.34
N ALA A 51 51.01 -71.14 36.75
CA ALA A 51 51.70 -72.44 36.86
C ALA A 51 50.82 -73.50 36.15
N GLY A 52 51.28 -74.57 35.49
CA GLY A 52 52.61 -75.07 35.13
C GLY A 52 52.43 -76.49 34.53
N GLY A 53 53.38 -77.02 33.74
CA GLY A 53 53.36 -78.43 33.30
C GLY A 53 53.82 -78.71 31.86
N ARG A 54 54.72 -79.69 31.70
CA ARG A 54 55.19 -80.23 30.40
C ARG A 54 54.92 -81.74 30.31
N ALA A 55 54.18 -82.17 29.29
CA ALA A 55 54.21 -83.52 28.67
C ALA A 55 53.43 -83.41 27.34
N ARG A 56 54.03 -83.52 26.15
CA ARG A 56 54.45 -84.73 25.41
C ARG A 56 53.33 -85.68 25.01
N ASP A 57 53.10 -85.67 23.69
CA ASP A 57 52.76 -86.78 22.79
C ASP A 57 51.52 -87.66 23.05
N VAL A 58 50.45 -87.36 22.31
CA VAL A 58 49.76 -88.37 21.47
C VAL A 58 49.18 -87.72 20.20
N LEU A 59 49.26 -88.38 19.04
CA LEU A 59 48.64 -87.91 17.80
C LEU A 59 47.11 -88.09 17.85
N GLY A 60 46.36 -86.99 17.76
CA GLY A 60 44.92 -87.00 17.52
C GLY A 60 44.57 -86.86 16.03
N PRO A 61 43.45 -87.46 15.54
CA PRO A 61 43.12 -87.49 14.12
C PRO A 61 42.69 -86.13 13.57
N ALA A 62 42.96 -85.93 12.28
CA ALA A 62 42.76 -84.67 11.56
C ALA A 62 41.32 -84.10 11.70
N ARG A 63 41.21 -82.87 12.23
CA ARG A 63 40.00 -82.04 12.08
C ARG A 63 40.35 -80.60 11.70
N GLN A 64 39.74 -80.17 10.60
CA GLN A 64 39.54 -78.78 10.15
C GLN A 64 40.79 -77.88 9.99
N ARG A 65 41.41 -77.96 8.80
CA ARG A 65 41.87 -76.74 8.13
C ARG A 65 40.63 -75.90 7.76
N VAL A 66 40.24 -74.95 8.60
CA VAL A 66 39.41 -73.83 8.14
C VAL A 66 40.28 -72.98 7.24
N VAL A 67 40.09 -73.10 5.93
CA VAL A 67 40.82 -72.30 4.94
C VAL A 67 40.40 -70.83 5.13
N PRO A 68 41.31 -69.89 5.44
CA PRO A 68 40.94 -68.50 5.64
C PRO A 68 40.37 -67.93 4.33
N THR A 69 39.10 -67.53 4.38
CA THR A 69 38.33 -67.13 3.20
C THR A 69 38.97 -65.94 2.49
N ARG A 70 39.42 -66.16 1.25
CA ARG A 70 40.12 -65.17 0.37
C ARG A 70 39.40 -63.81 0.24
N ARG A 71 38.10 -63.76 0.56
CA ARG A 71 37.25 -62.56 0.52
C ARG A 71 37.48 -61.55 1.66
N GLN A 72 38.12 -61.92 2.77
CA GLN A 72 38.36 -60.98 3.89
C GLN A 72 39.64 -60.15 3.74
N MET A 73 40.68 -60.66 3.06
CA MET A 73 41.95 -59.93 2.89
C MET A 73 41.90 -58.77 1.88
N LEU A 74 40.96 -58.78 0.93
CA LEU A 74 40.85 -57.73 -0.09
C LEU A 74 40.18 -56.44 0.41
N ARG A 75 39.22 -56.53 1.34
CA ARG A 75 38.44 -55.36 1.80
C ARG A 75 39.31 -54.26 2.41
N ARG A 76 40.33 -54.62 3.21
CA ARG A 76 41.18 -53.65 3.91
C ARG A 76 42.15 -52.89 2.99
N ARG A 77 42.52 -53.44 1.82
CA ARG A 77 43.41 -52.76 0.85
C ARG A 77 42.68 -51.81 -0.10
N VAL A 78 41.41 -52.09 -0.43
CA VAL A 78 40.62 -51.25 -1.35
C VAL A 78 40.15 -49.95 -0.65
N LEU A 79 39.74 -50.03 0.63
CA LEU A 79 39.36 -48.84 1.42
C LEU A 79 40.46 -47.77 1.47
N VAL A 80 41.70 -48.17 1.73
CA VAL A 80 42.85 -47.23 1.82
C VAL A 80 43.24 -46.66 0.46
N ARG A 81 43.08 -47.42 -0.64
CA ARG A 81 43.31 -46.90 -2.01
C ARG A 81 42.17 -46.00 -2.50
N GLY A 82 40.93 -46.21 -2.05
CA GLY A 82 39.80 -45.34 -2.34
C GLY A 82 39.99 -43.94 -1.78
N PHE A 83 40.42 -43.82 -0.52
CA PHE A 83 40.68 -42.52 0.12
C PHE A 83 41.74 -41.67 -0.59
N LYS A 84 42.73 -42.30 -1.27
CA LYS A 84 43.74 -41.58 -2.07
C LYS A 84 43.17 -40.88 -3.31
N TRP A 85 41.98 -41.27 -3.77
CA TRP A 85 41.25 -40.62 -4.87
C TRP A 85 40.01 -39.84 -4.39
N LEU A 86 39.42 -40.21 -3.25
CA LEU A 86 38.27 -39.51 -2.67
C LEU A 86 38.60 -38.04 -2.36
N LEU A 87 39.78 -37.78 -1.78
CA LEU A 87 40.19 -36.44 -1.38
C LEU A 87 40.35 -35.46 -2.57
N PRO A 88 41.08 -35.77 -3.66
CA PRO A 88 41.13 -34.88 -4.82
C PRO A 88 39.79 -34.77 -5.56
N VAL A 89 38.98 -35.84 -5.64
CA VAL A 89 37.64 -35.76 -6.25
C VAL A 89 36.72 -34.84 -5.45
N PHE A 90 36.75 -34.91 -4.12
CA PHE A 90 35.97 -34.04 -3.25
C PHE A 90 36.41 -32.57 -3.34
N ALA A 91 37.72 -32.31 -3.45
CA ALA A 91 38.25 -30.97 -3.67
C ALA A 91 37.82 -30.39 -5.04
N VAL A 92 37.85 -31.19 -6.11
CA VAL A 92 37.33 -30.78 -7.44
C VAL A 92 35.83 -30.54 -7.40
N LEU A 93 35.06 -31.35 -6.68
CA LEU A 93 33.61 -31.19 -6.54
C LEU A 93 33.24 -29.92 -5.74
N LEU A 94 34.00 -29.58 -4.70
CA LEU A 94 33.87 -28.30 -3.98
C LEU A 94 34.22 -27.10 -4.87
N LEU A 95 35.32 -27.16 -5.63
CA LEU A 95 35.69 -26.11 -6.58
C LEU A 95 34.63 -25.93 -7.67
N ALA A 96 34.06 -27.02 -8.20
CA ALA A 96 32.96 -26.97 -9.15
C ALA A 96 31.70 -26.34 -8.52
N ALA A 97 31.35 -26.69 -7.27
CA ALA A 97 30.20 -26.10 -6.58
C ALA A 97 30.35 -24.57 -6.39
N VAL A 98 31.55 -24.08 -6.04
CA VAL A 98 31.82 -22.64 -5.94
C VAL A 98 31.84 -21.97 -7.31
N ALA A 99 32.42 -22.61 -8.34
CA ALA A 99 32.49 -22.06 -9.69
C ALA A 99 31.14 -22.02 -10.41
N LEU A 100 30.22 -22.94 -10.10
CA LEU A 100 28.85 -22.96 -10.64
C LEU A 100 27.84 -22.16 -9.80
N TRP A 101 28.23 -21.71 -8.60
CA TRP A 101 27.36 -20.88 -7.73
C TRP A 101 26.77 -19.64 -8.45
N PRO A 102 27.54 -18.87 -9.27
CA PRO A 102 26.99 -17.70 -9.97
C PRO A 102 25.93 -18.04 -11.01
N GLU A 103 25.95 -19.25 -11.59
CA GLU A 103 24.94 -19.69 -12.56
C GLU A 103 23.62 -20.05 -11.84
N ILE A 104 23.69 -20.49 -10.58
CA ILE A 104 22.52 -20.77 -9.73
C ILE A 104 21.91 -19.45 -9.22
N ASP A 105 22.72 -18.52 -8.69
CA ASP A 105 22.23 -17.18 -8.29
C ASP A 105 21.61 -16.44 -9.48
N SER A 106 22.23 -16.47 -10.67
CA SER A 106 21.67 -15.82 -11.86
C SER A 106 20.47 -16.55 -12.46
N ALA A 107 20.21 -17.82 -12.10
CA ALA A 107 18.94 -18.50 -12.38
C ALA A 107 17.86 -18.07 -11.39
N GLU A 108 18.19 -17.91 -10.10
CA GLU A 108 17.27 -17.34 -9.11
C GLU A 108 16.92 -15.89 -9.42
N ASP A 109 17.86 -15.05 -9.84
CA ASP A 109 17.59 -13.65 -10.19
C ASP A 109 16.75 -13.53 -11.45
N ARG A 110 17.00 -14.34 -12.50
CA ARG A 110 16.11 -14.43 -13.67
C ARG A 110 14.73 -14.93 -13.26
N GLY A 111 14.64 -15.90 -12.35
CA GLY A 111 13.39 -16.39 -11.77
C GLY A 111 12.63 -15.33 -10.97
N ARG A 112 13.29 -14.61 -10.06
CA ARG A 112 12.73 -13.52 -9.24
C ARG A 112 12.31 -12.31 -10.08
N VAL A 113 13.08 -11.96 -11.11
CA VAL A 113 12.74 -10.89 -12.06
C VAL A 113 11.56 -11.30 -12.95
N ALA A 114 11.50 -12.55 -13.42
CA ALA A 114 10.35 -13.07 -14.16
C ALA A 114 9.09 -13.16 -13.27
N PHE A 115 9.22 -13.64 -12.03
CA PHE A 115 8.11 -13.73 -11.08
C PHE A 115 7.62 -12.34 -10.65
N ARG A 116 8.51 -11.35 -10.48
CA ARG A 116 8.13 -9.93 -10.34
C ARG A 116 7.49 -9.34 -11.61
N ARG A 117 7.83 -9.83 -12.80
CA ARG A 117 7.24 -9.38 -14.07
C ARG A 117 5.86 -10.00 -14.33
N VAL A 118 5.61 -11.22 -13.86
CA VAL A 118 4.27 -11.83 -13.83
C VAL A 118 3.43 -11.28 -12.67
N LEU A 119 4.06 -10.90 -11.56
CA LEU A 119 3.52 -10.00 -10.54
C LEU A 119 3.59 -8.52 -10.94
N GLN A 120 3.61 -8.20 -12.24
CA GLN A 120 2.93 -6.99 -12.70
C GLN A 120 1.44 -7.21 -12.48
N VAL A 121 1.04 -6.97 -11.23
CA VAL A 121 -0.20 -6.27 -10.91
C VAL A 121 -0.37 -5.23 -12.01
N ARG A 122 -1.36 -5.46 -12.90
CA ARG A 122 -1.89 -4.38 -13.73
C ARG A 122 -2.09 -3.23 -12.76
N PRO A 123 -1.52 -2.03 -12.98
CA PRO A 123 -1.65 -0.97 -11.99
C PRO A 123 -3.14 -0.76 -11.75
N ASP A 124 -3.63 -1.20 -10.58
CA ASP A 124 -4.97 -0.85 -10.15
C ASP A 124 -4.97 0.67 -10.08
N GLY A 125 -5.88 1.29 -10.82
CA GLY A 125 -5.85 2.73 -11.11
C GLY A 125 -5.65 3.55 -9.85
N MET A 126 -4.88 4.64 -9.91
CA MET A 126 -4.50 5.40 -8.72
C MET A 126 -5.77 5.89 -8.00
N ARG A 127 -6.03 5.32 -6.84
CA ARG A 127 -7.22 5.60 -6.04
C ARG A 127 -6.87 6.55 -4.90
N VAL A 128 -7.46 7.73 -4.92
CA VAL A 128 -7.30 8.79 -3.92
C VAL A 128 -8.60 8.94 -3.14
N VAL A 129 -8.53 8.97 -1.82
CA VAL A 129 -9.68 9.23 -0.93
C VAL A 129 -9.71 10.70 -0.55
N SER A 130 -10.91 11.29 -0.54
CA SER A 130 -11.12 12.73 -0.30
C SER A 130 -10.21 13.66 -1.13
N PRO A 131 -10.03 13.42 -2.45
CA PRO A 131 -9.24 14.30 -3.31
C PRO A 131 -9.78 15.73 -3.28
N ARG A 132 -8.84 16.69 -3.35
CA ARG A 132 -9.12 18.11 -3.58
C ARG A 132 -8.22 18.60 -4.70
N TYR A 133 -8.83 19.09 -5.76
CA TYR A 133 -8.19 19.80 -6.84
C TYR A 133 -8.56 21.28 -6.76
N GLN A 134 -7.60 22.15 -7.03
CA GLN A 134 -7.81 23.59 -7.11
C GLN A 134 -7.25 24.07 -8.44
N GLY A 135 -8.04 24.82 -9.18
CA GLY A 135 -7.67 25.40 -10.45
C GLY A 135 -8.02 26.87 -10.51
N ILE A 136 -7.63 27.50 -11.62
CA ILE A 136 -8.05 28.85 -11.98
C ILE A 136 -8.74 28.80 -13.34
N ASP A 137 -9.75 29.63 -13.52
CA ASP A 137 -10.39 29.87 -14.81
C ASP A 137 -9.69 30.99 -15.60
N GLU A 138 -10.24 31.32 -16.76
CA GLU A 138 -9.74 32.37 -17.66
C GLU A 138 -9.75 33.80 -17.07
N GLN A 139 -10.40 34.07 -15.94
CA GLN A 139 -10.30 35.37 -15.23
C GLN A 139 -9.44 35.27 -13.98
N ASN A 140 -8.65 34.21 -13.86
CA ASN A 140 -7.79 33.98 -12.71
C ASN A 140 -8.63 33.87 -11.40
N ARG A 141 -9.89 33.41 -11.50
CA ARG A 141 -10.75 33.14 -10.34
C ARG A 141 -10.53 31.68 -9.90
N PRO A 142 -10.37 31.41 -8.61
CA PRO A 142 -10.15 30.05 -8.13
C PRO A 142 -11.45 29.23 -8.18
N PHE A 143 -11.35 27.99 -8.61
CA PHE A 143 -12.37 26.97 -8.41
C PHE A 143 -11.79 25.79 -7.64
N THR A 144 -12.63 25.08 -6.89
CA THR A 144 -12.23 23.89 -6.12
C THR A 144 -13.12 22.72 -6.49
N VAL A 145 -12.53 21.61 -6.93
CA VAL A 145 -13.23 20.33 -7.15
C VAL A 145 -12.82 19.36 -6.06
N THR A 146 -13.79 18.73 -5.42
CA THR A 146 -13.61 17.68 -4.41
C THR A 146 -14.42 16.45 -4.81
N ALA A 147 -14.07 15.29 -4.26
CA ALA A 147 -14.88 14.08 -4.38
C ALA A 147 -14.70 13.22 -3.11
N ALA A 148 -15.54 12.21 -2.92
CA ALA A 148 -15.31 11.20 -1.87
C ALA A 148 -14.15 10.27 -2.25
N VAL A 149 -14.07 9.89 -3.53
CA VAL A 149 -13.00 9.07 -4.12
C VAL A 149 -12.71 9.60 -5.52
N ALA A 150 -11.44 9.64 -5.92
CA ALA A 150 -11.05 9.67 -7.33
C ALA A 150 -10.31 8.39 -7.70
N VAL A 151 -10.55 7.87 -8.91
CA VAL A 151 -9.83 6.74 -9.50
C VAL A 151 -9.28 7.19 -10.85
N GLN A 152 -7.97 7.14 -11.01
CA GLN A 152 -7.27 7.41 -12.27
C GLN A 152 -7.08 6.09 -13.03
N PRO A 153 -7.75 5.85 -14.17
CA PRO A 153 -7.66 4.59 -14.90
C PRO A 153 -6.22 4.28 -15.37
N PRO A 154 -5.78 3.02 -15.35
CA PRO A 154 -4.43 2.68 -15.84
C PRO A 154 -4.30 2.92 -17.34
N GLY A 155 -3.32 3.75 -17.71
CA GLY A 155 -3.03 4.10 -19.10
C GLY A 155 -3.60 5.44 -19.57
N ASP A 156 -4.36 6.15 -18.72
CA ASP A 156 -4.78 7.53 -18.97
C ASP A 156 -4.52 8.40 -17.73
N ASP A 157 -3.50 9.26 -17.81
CA ASP A 157 -3.11 10.12 -16.68
C ASP A 157 -3.97 11.40 -16.56
N ASN A 158 -4.72 11.73 -17.61
CA ASN A 158 -5.53 12.93 -17.68
C ASN A 158 -6.96 12.71 -17.17
N ILE A 159 -7.50 11.50 -17.33
CA ILE A 159 -8.84 11.14 -16.86
C ILE A 159 -8.83 10.74 -15.38
N MET A 160 -9.80 11.27 -14.62
CA MET A 160 -10.13 10.80 -13.27
C MET A 160 -11.64 10.55 -13.15
N ASP A 161 -12.02 9.33 -12.79
CA ASP A 161 -13.38 8.99 -12.40
C ASP A 161 -13.61 9.42 -10.94
N LEU A 162 -14.66 10.19 -10.69
CA LEU A 162 -14.99 10.81 -9.41
C LEU A 162 -16.26 10.19 -8.82
N GLU A 163 -16.19 9.74 -7.56
CA GLU A 163 -17.35 9.31 -6.76
C GLU A 163 -17.79 10.46 -5.86
N ARG A 164 -19.07 10.84 -5.96
CA ARG A 164 -19.67 12.00 -5.27
C ARG A 164 -18.84 13.28 -5.45
N PRO A 165 -18.61 13.74 -6.70
CA PRO A 165 -17.95 15.02 -6.95
C PRO A 165 -18.76 16.19 -6.40
N ARG A 166 -18.05 17.19 -5.89
CA ARG A 166 -18.55 18.48 -5.43
C ARG A 166 -17.61 19.58 -5.92
N ALA A 167 -18.10 20.49 -6.76
CA ALA A 167 -17.34 21.62 -7.30
C ALA A 167 -17.88 22.96 -6.76
N ASP A 168 -16.97 23.84 -6.35
CA ASP A 168 -17.23 25.17 -5.79
C ASP A 168 -16.55 26.21 -6.68
N ILE A 169 -17.33 27.17 -7.19
CA ILE A 169 -16.91 28.15 -8.19
C ILE A 169 -17.32 29.56 -7.73
N LEU A 170 -16.34 30.46 -7.66
CA LEU A 170 -16.57 31.88 -7.36
C LEU A 170 -16.81 32.68 -8.65
N MET A 171 -17.99 33.31 -8.76
CA MET A 171 -18.36 34.18 -9.87
C MET A 171 -17.74 35.58 -9.75
N GLY A 172 -17.67 36.31 -10.87
CA GLY A 172 -17.08 37.65 -10.93
C GLY A 172 -17.85 38.72 -10.16
N SER A 173 -19.12 38.44 -9.84
CA SER A 173 -19.98 39.25 -8.97
C SER A 173 -19.70 39.05 -7.46
N GLY A 174 -18.88 38.06 -7.09
CA GLY A 174 -18.71 37.61 -5.69
C GLY A 174 -19.72 36.55 -5.25
N ALA A 175 -20.72 36.25 -6.09
CA ALA A 175 -21.64 35.13 -5.91
C ALA A 175 -20.92 33.77 -6.06
N TRP A 176 -21.45 32.70 -5.49
CA TRP A 176 -20.90 31.34 -5.60
C TRP A 176 -21.88 30.38 -6.27
N VAL A 177 -21.33 29.39 -6.96
CA VAL A 177 -22.05 28.24 -7.52
C VAL A 177 -21.45 26.97 -6.96
N LEU A 178 -22.32 26.08 -6.49
CA LEU A 178 -22.00 24.76 -6.00
C LEU A 178 -22.62 23.72 -6.93
N ILE A 179 -21.84 22.75 -7.38
CA ILE A 179 -22.31 21.64 -8.20
C ILE A 179 -22.00 20.32 -7.50
N GLU A 180 -22.99 19.45 -7.36
CA GLU A 180 -22.87 18.11 -6.77
C GLU A 180 -23.47 17.06 -7.70
N ALA A 181 -22.90 15.86 -7.73
CA ALA A 181 -23.47 14.71 -8.45
C ALA A 181 -23.12 13.40 -7.75
N ARG A 182 -23.76 12.27 -8.10
CA ARG A 182 -23.35 10.95 -7.59
C ARG A 182 -22.05 10.45 -8.24
N HIS A 183 -21.86 10.76 -9.52
CA HIS A 183 -20.67 10.39 -10.28
C HIS A 183 -20.21 11.52 -11.19
N GLY A 184 -18.93 11.52 -11.52
CA GLY A 184 -18.39 12.36 -12.58
C GLY A 184 -17.11 11.79 -13.19
N ARG A 185 -16.68 12.39 -14.29
CA ARG A 185 -15.39 12.14 -14.94
C ARG A 185 -14.76 13.48 -15.26
N TYR A 186 -13.53 13.66 -14.79
CA TYR A 186 -12.76 14.87 -15.00
C TYR A 186 -11.61 14.60 -15.99
N ASP A 187 -11.59 15.34 -17.10
CA ASP A 187 -10.47 15.42 -18.03
C ASP A 187 -9.60 16.63 -17.65
N LYS A 188 -8.43 16.37 -17.07
CA LYS A 188 -7.46 17.41 -16.69
C LYS A 188 -6.91 18.20 -17.87
N ALA A 189 -6.76 17.57 -19.04
CA ALA A 189 -6.11 18.17 -20.19
C ALA A 189 -7.04 19.14 -20.92
N ARG A 190 -8.35 18.83 -20.92
CA ARG A 190 -9.40 19.68 -21.50
C ARG A 190 -10.06 20.60 -20.47
N GLN A 191 -9.85 20.32 -19.17
CA GLN A 191 -10.57 20.93 -18.05
C GLN A 191 -12.09 20.70 -18.11
N HIS A 192 -12.51 19.60 -18.75
CA HIS A 192 -13.92 19.19 -18.89
C HIS A 192 -14.34 18.27 -17.75
N LEU A 193 -15.55 18.46 -17.24
CA LEU A 193 -16.16 17.70 -16.15
C LEU A 193 -17.53 17.16 -16.59
N ASP A 194 -17.57 15.88 -16.93
CA ASP A 194 -18.81 15.12 -17.11
C ASP A 194 -19.40 14.78 -15.74
N LEU A 195 -20.70 14.99 -15.55
CA LEU A 195 -21.43 14.69 -14.30
C LEU A 195 -22.70 13.90 -14.62
N TRP A 196 -23.00 12.87 -13.82
CA TRP A 196 -24.22 12.09 -14.00
C TRP A 196 -24.75 11.44 -12.73
N GLY A 197 -26.05 11.14 -12.79
CA GLY A 197 -26.83 10.55 -11.72
C GLY A 197 -27.11 11.58 -10.66
N GLU A 198 -28.26 12.26 -10.76
CA GLU A 198 -28.71 13.28 -9.80
C GLU A 198 -27.68 14.42 -9.62
N VAL A 199 -27.48 15.18 -10.69
CA VAL A 199 -26.68 16.41 -10.67
C VAL A 199 -27.53 17.54 -10.09
N THR A 200 -27.03 18.17 -9.02
CA THR A 200 -27.67 19.34 -8.38
C THR A 200 -26.72 20.53 -8.45
N ILE A 201 -27.25 21.68 -8.86
CA ILE A 201 -26.55 22.97 -8.90
C ILE A 201 -27.26 23.89 -7.91
N PHE A 202 -26.51 24.51 -7.00
CA PHE A 202 -27.00 25.53 -6.06
C PHE A 202 -26.28 26.85 -6.30
N GLN A 203 -27.00 27.95 -6.12
CA GLN A 203 -26.50 29.31 -6.22
C GLN A 203 -26.81 30.10 -4.94
N ASP A 204 -26.02 31.15 -4.68
CA ASP A 204 -26.09 32.00 -3.49
C ASP A 204 -27.41 32.76 -3.32
N ASP A 205 -28.13 33.03 -4.41
CA ASP A 205 -29.47 33.65 -4.42
C ASP A 205 -30.61 32.72 -3.99
N GLY A 206 -30.30 31.46 -3.66
CA GLY A 206 -31.27 30.41 -3.30
C GLY A 206 -31.81 29.63 -4.50
N THR A 207 -31.33 29.88 -5.72
CA THR A 207 -31.65 29.06 -6.89
C THR A 207 -31.04 27.67 -6.77
N GLN A 208 -31.84 26.66 -7.08
CA GLN A 208 -31.44 25.26 -7.17
C GLN A 208 -31.90 24.67 -8.51
N MET A 209 -31.02 23.97 -9.21
CA MET A 209 -31.33 23.19 -10.41
C MET A 209 -30.99 21.72 -10.18
N VAL A 210 -31.81 20.81 -10.70
CA VAL A 210 -31.62 19.35 -10.62
C VAL A 210 -31.81 18.74 -12.02
N THR A 211 -30.88 17.89 -12.42
CA THR A 211 -30.92 17.15 -13.70
C THR A 211 -30.21 15.80 -13.56
N GLU A 212 -30.35 14.90 -14.53
CA GLU A 212 -29.71 13.58 -14.49
C GLU A 212 -28.28 13.59 -15.07
N ARG A 213 -27.95 14.56 -15.94
CA ARG A 213 -26.62 14.71 -16.57
C ARG A 213 -26.27 16.17 -16.80
N ALA A 214 -24.99 16.51 -16.63
CA ALA A 214 -24.43 17.79 -17.02
C ALA A 214 -22.98 17.63 -17.50
N GLU A 215 -22.57 18.52 -18.39
CA GLU A 215 -21.21 18.65 -18.90
C GLU A 215 -20.73 20.07 -18.61
N ALA A 216 -19.60 20.24 -17.92
CA ALA A 216 -19.09 21.53 -17.50
C ALA A 216 -17.64 21.75 -17.98
N GLU A 217 -17.38 22.87 -18.66
CA GLU A 217 -16.05 23.29 -19.09
C GLU A 217 -15.49 24.26 -18.05
N LEU A 218 -14.58 23.78 -17.19
CA LEU A 218 -14.12 24.56 -16.03
C LEU A 218 -13.23 25.75 -16.40
N ALA A 219 -12.57 25.71 -17.56
CA ALA A 219 -11.76 26.83 -18.07
C ALA A 219 -12.64 28.00 -18.54
N GLU A 220 -13.61 27.69 -19.40
CA GLU A 220 -14.59 28.66 -19.91
C GLU A 220 -15.61 29.07 -18.85
N GLY A 221 -15.82 28.25 -17.81
CA GLY A 221 -16.90 28.39 -16.83
C GLY A 221 -18.29 28.10 -17.37
N SER A 222 -18.40 27.44 -18.54
CA SER A 222 -19.68 27.08 -19.15
C SER A 222 -20.18 25.71 -18.67
N ALA A 223 -21.49 25.48 -18.71
CA ALA A 223 -22.05 24.15 -18.48
C ALA A 223 -23.29 23.91 -19.35
N ARG A 224 -23.62 22.65 -19.63
CA ARG A 224 -24.77 22.28 -20.47
C ARG A 224 -25.32 20.91 -20.09
N GLY A 225 -26.59 20.68 -20.38
CA GLY A 225 -27.23 19.38 -20.24
C GLY A 225 -28.35 19.20 -21.25
N ASP A 226 -28.41 18.02 -21.84
CA ASP A 226 -29.45 17.55 -22.77
C ASP A 226 -30.52 16.69 -22.08
N ALA A 227 -30.36 16.45 -20.77
CA ALA A 227 -31.31 15.75 -19.92
C ALA A 227 -32.32 16.72 -19.30
N PRO A 228 -33.56 16.26 -19.02
CA PRO A 228 -34.57 17.06 -18.34
C PRO A 228 -34.04 17.72 -17.07
N VAL A 229 -34.41 18.98 -16.89
CA VAL A 229 -33.95 19.83 -15.78
C VAL A 229 -35.14 20.47 -15.09
N ALA A 230 -35.12 20.47 -13.76
CA ALA A 230 -36.02 21.22 -12.92
C ALA A 230 -35.23 22.29 -12.18
N ALA A 231 -35.73 23.52 -12.14
CA ALA A 231 -35.15 24.65 -11.44
C ALA A 231 -36.18 25.26 -10.49
N GLN A 232 -35.75 25.66 -9.31
CA GLN A 232 -36.52 26.43 -8.33
C GLN A 232 -35.68 27.59 -7.81
N GLY A 233 -36.31 28.70 -7.45
CA GLY A 233 -35.62 29.85 -6.88
C GLY A 233 -36.59 30.99 -6.55
N PRO A 234 -36.08 32.20 -6.29
CA PRO A 234 -36.92 33.38 -5.99
C PRO A 234 -37.90 33.75 -7.12
N PHE A 235 -37.66 33.24 -8.34
CA PHE A 235 -38.54 33.41 -9.51
C PHE A 235 -39.69 32.38 -9.57
N GLY A 236 -39.79 31.44 -8.63
CA GLY A 236 -40.75 30.33 -8.66
C GLY A 236 -40.11 29.02 -9.16
N THR A 237 -40.83 28.27 -10.02
CA THR A 237 -40.37 26.96 -10.52
C THR A 237 -40.34 26.91 -12.05
N LEU A 238 -39.41 26.15 -12.60
CA LEU A 238 -39.23 25.94 -14.04
C LEU A 238 -38.85 24.48 -14.32
N THR A 239 -39.38 23.93 -15.41
CA THR A 239 -38.94 22.63 -15.96
C THR A 239 -38.61 22.79 -17.43
N ALA A 240 -37.60 22.08 -17.92
CA ALA A 240 -37.20 22.09 -19.33
C ALA A 240 -36.58 20.76 -19.76
N GLU A 241 -36.39 20.56 -21.07
CA GLU A 241 -35.76 19.37 -21.62
C GLU A 241 -34.23 19.41 -21.56
N GLY A 242 -33.64 20.60 -21.39
CA GLY A 242 -32.20 20.78 -21.17
C GLY A 242 -31.85 22.21 -20.73
N PHE A 243 -30.56 22.48 -20.58
CA PHE A 243 -30.05 23.81 -20.25
C PHE A 243 -28.67 24.09 -20.85
N VAL A 244 -28.35 25.37 -20.97
CA VAL A 244 -27.00 25.89 -21.27
C VAL A 244 -26.73 27.05 -20.31
N LEU A 245 -25.65 26.97 -19.56
CA LEU A 245 -25.14 27.95 -18.63
C LEU A 245 -23.93 28.64 -19.26
N THR A 246 -24.04 29.94 -19.44
CA THR A 246 -23.02 30.82 -20.05
C THR A 246 -22.58 31.88 -19.05
N ASP A 247 -21.65 32.75 -19.48
CA ASP A 247 -21.22 33.92 -18.70
C ASP A 247 -20.70 33.56 -17.30
N ARG A 248 -20.14 32.34 -17.19
CA ARG A 248 -19.57 31.72 -15.99
C ARG A 248 -20.50 31.62 -14.79
N GLY A 249 -21.70 31.13 -15.05
CA GLY A 249 -22.78 30.97 -14.06
C GLY A 249 -23.77 32.12 -14.04
N ALA A 250 -23.41 33.29 -14.58
CA ALA A 250 -24.27 34.48 -14.52
C ALA A 250 -25.52 34.40 -15.41
N LYS A 251 -25.59 33.45 -16.36
CA LYS A 251 -26.72 33.30 -17.27
C LYS A 251 -27.05 31.83 -17.51
N VAL A 252 -28.30 31.46 -17.28
CA VAL A 252 -28.85 30.13 -17.60
C VAL A 252 -29.91 30.28 -18.68
N VAL A 253 -29.81 29.47 -19.73
CA VAL A 253 -30.76 29.38 -20.84
C VAL A 253 -31.32 27.96 -20.87
N PHE A 254 -32.61 27.81 -20.60
CA PHE A 254 -33.30 26.54 -20.68
C PHE A 254 -33.67 26.21 -22.14
N THR A 255 -33.53 24.95 -22.54
CA THR A 255 -33.65 24.50 -23.94
C THR A 255 -34.77 23.46 -24.11
N GLY A 256 -35.24 23.31 -25.35
CA GLY A 256 -36.37 22.45 -25.70
C GLY A 256 -37.70 23.00 -25.18
N ARG A 257 -38.63 22.10 -24.85
CA ARG A 257 -39.92 22.46 -24.24
C ARG A 257 -39.71 22.86 -22.78
N ALA A 258 -39.91 24.14 -22.47
CA ALA A 258 -39.86 24.68 -21.13
C ALA A 258 -41.25 25.07 -20.61
N HIS A 259 -41.47 24.90 -19.30
CA HIS A 259 -42.66 25.34 -18.57
C HIS A 259 -42.23 26.02 -17.27
N ALA A 260 -42.66 27.27 -17.06
CA ALA A 260 -42.33 28.06 -15.89
C ALA A 260 -43.59 28.53 -15.16
N VAL A 261 -43.58 28.39 -13.83
CA VAL A 261 -44.58 28.94 -12.91
C VAL A 261 -43.88 30.03 -12.10
N LEU A 262 -44.15 31.28 -12.45
CA LEU A 262 -43.54 32.43 -11.79
C LEU A 262 -44.37 32.81 -10.56
N GLU A 263 -43.75 32.74 -9.39
CA GLU A 263 -44.36 33.28 -8.16
C GLU A 263 -44.04 34.78 -8.11
N GLY A 264 -45.01 35.60 -8.52
CA GLY A 264 -44.86 37.04 -8.55
C GLY A 264 -44.69 37.61 -7.14
N GLY A 265 -43.55 38.24 -6.88
CA GLY A 265 -43.28 38.92 -5.61
C GLY A 265 -44.31 40.02 -5.33
N SER A 266 -44.81 40.05 -4.09
CA SER A 266 -45.74 41.03 -3.53
C SER A 266 -45.05 42.35 -3.17
#